data_AF-A0A6I6UMD1-F1
#
_entry.id   AF-A0A6I6UMD1-F1
#
_cell.length_a   1.000
_cell.length_b   1.000
_cell.length_c   1.000
_cell.angle_alpha   90.00
_cell.angle_beta   90.00
_cell.angle_gamma   90.00
#
_symmetry.space_group_name_H-M   'P 1'
#
loop_
_entity.id
_entity.type
_entity.pdbx_description
1 polymer ?
#
loop_
_entity_poly.entity_id
_entity_poly.type
_entity_poly.pdbx_seq_one_letter_code
_entity_poly.pdbx_strand_id
1 'polypeptide(L)' 'MSEKTFQVGLWLTAVLGSLALFVATKIIWKEANEVLLLVYLVVGFLVNLIVSKIRSMRTEETRHIG' A
#
# COMPACT_ATOMS: atom_id res chain seq x y z
N MET A 1 -2.17 14.08 12.45
CA MET A 1 -3.14 13.12 11.86
C MET A 1 -3.24 11.92 12.78
N SER A 2 -4.44 11.40 13.00
CA SER A 2 -4.63 10.13 13.72
C SER A 2 -3.98 8.98 12.94
N GLU A 3 -3.43 8.01 13.66
CA GLU A 3 -2.82 6.79 13.09
C GLU A 3 -3.79 6.05 12.16
N LYS A 4 -5.08 6.03 12.52
CA LYS A 4 -6.15 5.46 11.69
C LYS A 4 -6.29 6.18 10.37
N THR A 5 -6.23 7.52 10.37
CA THR A 5 -6.33 8.33 9.13
C THR A 5 -5.14 8.09 8.22
N PHE A 6 -3.94 7.96 8.78
CA PHE A 6 -2.73 7.66 8.02
C PHE A 6 -2.80 6.27 7.38
N GLN A 7 -3.19 5.26 8.15
CA GLN A 7 -3.37 3.90 7.64
C GLN A 7 -4.44 3.86 6.54
N VAL A 8 -5.61 4.47 6.76
CA VAL A 8 -6.67 4.53 5.73
C VAL A 8 -6.17 5.23 4.47
N GLY A 9 -5.43 6.34 4.58
CA GLY A 9 -4.83 7.03 3.45
C GLY A 9 -3.89 6.15 2.65
N LEU A 10 -2.99 5.44 3.35
CA LEU A 10 -2.07 4.46 2.76
C LEU A 10 -2.82 3.35 2.01
N TRP A 11 -3.88 2.80 2.61
CA TRP A 11 -4.74 1.80 1.98
C TRP A 11 -5.42 2.33 0.72
N LEU A 12 -5.98 3.53 0.79
CA LEU A 12 -6.64 4.16 -0.35
C LEU A 12 -5.66 4.36 -1.51
N THR A 13 -4.45 4.86 -1.23
CA THR A 13 -3.42 5.04 -2.26
C THR A 13 -2.95 3.73 -2.87
N ALA A 14 -2.85 2.66 -2.07
CA ALA A 14 -2.46 1.35 -2.57
C ALA A 14 -3.53 0.76 -3.50
N VAL A 15 -4.82 0.87 -3.13
CA VAL A 15 -5.94 0.38 -3.94
C VAL A 15 -6.06 1.17 -5.25
N LEU A 16 -6.08 2.51 -5.16
CA LEU A 16 -6.19 3.38 -6.33
C LEU A 16 -4.96 3.24 -7.25
N GLY A 17 -3.76 3.16 -6.67
CA GLY A 17 -2.53 2.93 -7.40
C GLY A 17 -2.51 1.58 -8.13
N SER A 18 -2.96 0.51 -7.47
CA SER A 18 -3.06 -0.82 -8.09
C SER A 18 -4.06 -0.84 -9.24
N LEU A 19 -5.20 -0.15 -9.09
CA LEU A 19 -6.21 -0.03 -10.13
C LEU A 19 -5.67 0.76 -11.33
N ALA A 20 -5.00 1.88 -11.08
CA ALA A 20 -4.37 2.68 -12.13
C ALA A 20 -3.29 1.90 -12.88
N LEU A 21 -2.43 1.17 -12.15
CA LEU A 21 -1.41 0.31 -12.75
C LEU A 21 -2.04 -0.77 -13.62
N PHE A 22 -3.05 -1.46 -13.11
CA PHE A 22 -3.73 -2.51 -13.86
C PHE A 22 -4.38 -2.00 -15.13
N VAL A 23 -5.05 -0.84 -15.09
CA VAL A 23 -5.62 -0.21 -16.28
C VAL A 23 -4.52 0.15 -17.28
N ALA A 24 -3.43 0.76 -16.84
CA ALA A 24 -2.28 1.05 -17.71
C ALA A 24 -1.70 -0.22 -18.34
N THR A 25 -1.54 -1.30 -17.55
CA THR A 25 -1.07 -2.58 -18.05
C THR A 25 -2.04 -3.19 -19.06
N LYS A 26 -3.35 -3.11 -18.85
CA LYS A 26 -4.36 -3.59 -19.80
C LYS A 26 -4.36 -2.80 -21.12
N ILE A 27 -4.03 -1.50 -21.07
CA ILE A 27 -3.90 -0.67 -22.28
C ILE A 27 -2.68 -1.11 -23.10
N ILE A 28 -1.55 -1.39 -22.44
CA ILE A 28 -0.29 -1.79 -23.10
C ILE A 28 -0.34 -3.27 -23.53
N TRP A 29 -0.90 -4.13 -22.67
CA TRP A 29 -0.97 -5.58 -22.84
C TRP A 29 -2.39 -6.08 -22.59
N LYS A 30 -3.18 -6.15 -23.67
CA LYS A 30 -4.60 -6.53 -23.61
C LYS A 30 -4.86 -7.92 -23.04
N GLU A 31 -3.95 -8.88 -23.28
CA GLU A 31 -4.03 -10.25 -22.76
C GLU A 31 -3.57 -10.40 -21.31
N ALA A 32 -3.19 -9.31 -20.62
CA ALA A 32 -2.78 -9.40 -19.22
C ALA A 32 -3.88 -10.05 -18.37
N ASN A 33 -3.50 -11.03 -17.55
CA ASN A 33 -4.43 -11.79 -16.73
C ASN A 33 -5.07 -10.89 -15.65
N GLU A 34 -6.35 -11.11 -15.36
CA GLU A 34 -7.09 -10.42 -14.29
C GLU A 34 -6.47 -10.64 -12.91
N VAL A 35 -5.78 -11.76 -12.70
CA VAL A 35 -5.00 -12.06 -11.49
C VAL A 35 -3.91 -11.02 -11.24
N LEU A 36 -3.46 -10.29 -12.26
CA LEU A 36 -2.44 -9.25 -12.11
C LEU A 36 -2.89 -8.11 -11.19
N LEU A 37 -4.19 -7.77 -11.19
CA LEU A 37 -4.75 -6.79 -10.26
C LEU A 37 -4.59 -7.26 -8.81
N LEU A 38 -4.86 -8.54 -8.56
CA LEU A 38 -4.66 -9.18 -7.27
C LEU A 38 -3.19 -9.11 -6.84
N VAL A 39 -2.25 -9.36 -7.76
CA VAL A 39 -0.82 -9.22 -7.48
C VAL A 39 -0.46 -7.80 -7.08
N TYR A 40 -0.92 -6.78 -7.81
CA TYR A 40 -0.67 -5.38 -7.45
C TYR A 40 -1.25 -5.00 -6.09
N LEU A 41 -2.47 -5.46 -5.78
CA LEU A 41 -3.10 -5.23 -4.48
C LEU A 41 -2.32 -5.91 -3.34
N VAL A 42 -1.85 -7.14 -3.53
CA VAL A 42 -1.02 -7.85 -2.54
C VAL A 42 0.30 -7.10 -2.31
N VAL A 43 0.97 -6.66 -3.36
CA VAL A 43 2.21 -5.87 -3.24
C VAL A 43 1.94 -4.55 -2.51
N GLY A 44 0.88 -3.83 -2.87
CA GLY A 44 0.48 -2.60 -2.19
C GLY A 44 0.17 -2.82 -0.70
N PHE A 45 -0.48 -3.93 -0.36
CA PHE A 45 -0.73 -4.33 1.01
C PHE A 45 0.57 -4.59 1.79
N LEU A 46 1.51 -5.34 1.22
CA LEU A 46 2.80 -5.63 1.86
C LEU A 46 3.60 -4.34 2.10
N VAL A 47 3.61 -3.41 1.14
CA VAL A 47 4.24 -2.10 1.32
C VAL A 47 3.58 -1.34 2.46
N ASN A 48 2.24 -1.34 2.54
CA ASN A 48 1.53 -0.71 3.67
C ASN A 48 1.87 -1.33 5.02
N LEU A 49 2.01 -2.65 5.10
CA LEU A 49 2.43 -3.33 6.33
C LEU A 49 3.85 -2.91 6.73
N ILE A 50 4.78 -2.86 5.77
CA ILE A 50 6.17 -2.44 6.02
C ILE A 50 6.21 -0.99 6.52
N VAL A 51 5.52 -0.07 5.83
CA VAL A 51 5.46 1.35 6.22
C VAL A 51 4.83 1.52 7.61
N SER A 52 3.75 0.79 7.89
CA SER A 52 3.10 0.80 9.20
C SER A 52 4.03 0.28 10.29
N LYS A 53 4.77 -0.80 10.03
CA LYS A 53 5.71 -1.39 10.98
C LYS A 53 6.91 -0.48 11.26
N ILE A 54 7.48 0.16 10.23
CA ILE A 54 8.57 1.14 10.39
C ILE A 54 8.13 2.31 11.26
N ARG A 55 6.91 2.84 11.03
CA ARG A 55 6.35 3.93 11.82
C ARG A 55 6.10 3.50 13.27
N SER A 56 5.61 2.29 13.49
CA SER A 56 5.41 1.72 14.83
C SER A 56 6.72 1.66 15.61
N MET A 57 7.78 1.10 15.02
CA MET A 57 9.10 0.97 15.67
C MET A 57 9.69 2.34 16.02
N ARG A 58 9.63 3.34 15.13
CA ARG A 58 10.09 4.71 15.46
C ARG A 58 9.31 5.35 16.60
N THR A 59 8.00 5.09 16.67
CA THR A 59 7.13 5.63 17.73
C THR A 59 7.44 4.98 19.07
N GLU A 60 7.76 3.68 19.12
CA GLU A 60 8.21 2.98 20.33
C GLU A 60 9.59 3.44 20.79
N GLU A 61 10.53 3.63 19.86
CA GLU A 61 11.87 4.15 20.17
C GLU A 61 11.78 5.51 20.84
N THR A 62 10.94 6.42 20.34
CA THR A 62 10.76 7.78 20.90
C THR A 62 10.16 7.77 22.31
N ARG A 63 9.39 6.73 22.69
CA ARG A 63 8.83 6.57 24.04
C ARG A 63 9.80 5.99 25.06
N HIS A 64 10.89 5.36 24.60
CA HIS A 64 11.92 4.81 25.49
C HIS A 64 13.00 5.83 25.89
N ILE A 65 13.07 6.97 25.20
CA ILE A 65 14.09 8.02 25.41
C ILE A 65 13.55 9.29 26.09
N GLY A 66 12.24 9.35 26.37
CA GLY A 66 11.58 10.46 27.07
C GLY A 66 11.02 10.02 28.41
#